data_AF-A0A0F7VUF6-F1
#
_entry.id   AF-A0A0F7VUF6-F1
#
_cell.length_a   1.000
_cell.length_b   1.000
_cell.length_c   1.000
_cell.angle_alpha   90.00
_cell.angle_beta   90.00
_cell.angle_gamma   90.00
#
_symmetry.space_group_name_H-M   'P 1'
#
loop_
_entity.id
_entity.type
_entity.pdbx_description
1 polymer ?
#
loop_
_entity_poly.entity_id
_entity_poly.type
_entity_poly.pdbx_seq_one_letter_code
_entity_poly.pdbx_strand_id
1 'polypeptide(L)'
;MLVVVRRHELSDAEWAVLSRLLPSSGTAGRPRSDDRVVLNGIVWKLRTGSAWRDVPERYGSWQTLYTRFRRWALDGTFSRMLRAIQAEKDAAGDIQWLVSVDSTIVRAHQHAAGGKRGRSTGTKRVVTPSADPEAD
;
A
#
# COMPACT_ATOMS: atom_id res chain seq x y z
N MET A 1 25.04 -18.76 -12.70
CA MET A 1 25.46 -17.35 -12.84
C MET A 1 24.98 -16.64 -11.59
N LEU A 2 25.88 -16.20 -10.70
CA LEU A 2 25.52 -15.49 -9.48
C LEU A 2 24.99 -14.09 -9.87
N VAL A 3 23.68 -13.89 -9.85
CA VAL A 3 23.09 -12.56 -9.99
C VAL A 3 23.35 -11.82 -8.68
N VAL A 4 24.22 -10.81 -8.71
CA VAL A 4 24.44 -9.93 -7.56
C VAL A 4 23.16 -9.11 -7.36
N VAL A 5 22.33 -9.52 -6.40
CA VAL A 5 21.13 -8.79 -6.01
C VAL A 5 21.58 -7.51 -5.29
N ARG A 6 21.21 -6.34 -5.82
CA ARG A 6 21.46 -5.08 -5.11
C ARG A 6 20.58 -5.00 -3.87
N ARG A 7 21.04 -4.31 -2.81
CA ARG A 7 20.34 -4.14 -1.52
C ARG A 7 18.82 -3.81 -1.61
N HIS A 8 18.40 -3.16 -2.69
CA HIS A 8 17.04 -2.67 -2.88
C HIS A 8 16.30 -3.35 -4.05
N GLU A 9 16.81 -4.48 -4.54
CA GLU A 9 16.19 -5.25 -5.62
C GLU A 9 15.61 -6.56 -5.08
N LEU A 10 14.70 -7.14 -5.85
CA LEU A 10 14.13 -8.46 -5.60
C LEU A 10 15.13 -9.55 -6.02
N SER A 11 15.30 -10.53 -5.15
CA SER A 11 15.95 -11.79 -5.48
C SER A 11 15.18 -12.53 -6.58
N ASP A 12 15.85 -13.49 -7.24
CA ASP A 12 15.21 -14.32 -8.26
C ASP A 12 14.05 -15.15 -7.68
N ALA A 13 14.17 -15.61 -6.44
CA ALA A 13 13.13 -16.36 -5.75
C ALA A 13 11.89 -15.50 -5.51
N GLU A 14 12.05 -14.30 -4.96
CA GLU A 14 10.93 -13.35 -4.77
C GLU A 14 10.29 -12.97 -6.11
N TRP A 15 11.10 -12.74 -7.14
CA TRP A 15 10.60 -12.44 -8.49
C TRP A 15 9.80 -13.60 -9.08
N ALA A 16 10.22 -14.85 -8.90
CA ALA A 16 9.52 -16.02 -9.41
C ALA A 16 8.10 -16.15 -8.83
N VAL A 17 7.88 -15.72 -7.58
CA VAL A 17 6.57 -15.66 -6.95
C VAL A 17 5.76 -14.47 -7.45
N LEU A 18 6.35 -13.27 -7.41
CA LEU A 18 5.66 -12.01 -7.71
C LEU A 18 5.26 -11.86 -9.18
N SER A 19 6.10 -12.33 -10.10
CA SER A 19 5.88 -12.19 -11.55
C SER A 19 4.56 -12.81 -12.01
N ARG A 20 4.11 -13.88 -11.37
CA ARG A 20 2.86 -14.59 -11.69
C ARG A 20 1.60 -13.81 -11.31
N LEU A 21 1.75 -12.80 -10.44
CA LEU A 21 0.66 -11.99 -9.91
C LEU A 21 0.52 -10.65 -10.64
N LEU A 22 1.46 -10.35 -11.54
CA LEU A 22 1.41 -9.18 -12.38
C LEU A 22 0.28 -9.30 -13.41
N PRO A 23 -0.44 -8.20 -13.70
CA PRO A 23 -1.44 -8.21 -14.75
C PRO A 23 -0.79 -8.48 -16.09
N SER A 24 -1.45 -9.28 -16.93
CA SER A 24 -0.94 -9.59 -18.27
C SER A 24 -0.78 -8.31 -19.09
N SER A 25 0.28 -8.25 -19.88
CA SER A 25 0.44 -7.23 -20.90
C SER A 25 -0.62 -7.43 -21.97
N GLY A 26 -1.47 -6.42 -22.19
CA GLY A 26 -2.34 -6.40 -23.37
C GLY A 26 -1.50 -6.47 -24.65
N THR A 27 -2.04 -7.10 -25.69
CA THR A 27 -1.36 -7.36 -26.98
C THR A 27 -1.28 -6.15 -27.91
N ALA A 28 -1.91 -5.02 -27.56
CA ALA A 28 -1.97 -3.83 -28.42
C ALA A 28 -1.13 -2.66 -27.86
N GLY A 29 -0.30 -2.07 -28.73
CA GLY A 29 0.44 -0.82 -28.47
C GLY A 29 1.95 -1.00 -28.32
N ARG A 30 2.62 0.05 -27.84
CA ARG A 30 4.08 0.06 -27.61
C ARG A 30 4.47 -1.05 -26.62
N PRO A 31 5.54 -1.82 -26.90
CA PRO A 31 6.05 -2.81 -25.96
C PRO A 31 6.24 -2.19 -24.57
N ARG A 32 5.72 -2.88 -23.56
CA ARG A 32 5.84 -2.43 -22.17
C ARG A 32 7.30 -2.53 -21.72
N SER A 33 7.69 -1.64 -20.82
CA SER A 33 8.94 -1.81 -20.07
C SER A 33 8.93 -3.13 -19.32
N ASP A 34 10.11 -3.74 -19.18
CA ASP A 34 10.31 -4.96 -18.39
C ASP A 34 9.72 -4.78 -16.98
N ASP A 35 8.74 -5.63 -16.63
CA ASP A 35 8.03 -5.50 -15.36
C ASP A 35 8.96 -5.78 -14.14
N ARG A 36 10.04 -6.56 -14.29
CA ARG A 36 11.04 -6.77 -13.23
C ARG A 36 11.81 -5.50 -12.96
N VAL A 37 12.25 -4.83 -14.01
CA VAL A 37 12.96 -3.54 -13.91
C VAL A 37 12.06 -2.51 -13.25
N VAL A 38 10.80 -2.43 -13.68
CA VAL A 38 9.82 -1.52 -13.10
C VAL A 38 9.56 -1.83 -11.63
N LEU A 39 9.30 -3.09 -11.29
CA LEU A 39 9.01 -3.48 -9.91
C LEU A 39 10.21 -3.24 -9.00
N ASN A 40 11.43 -3.51 -9.47
CA ASN A 40 12.66 -3.17 -8.74
C ASN A 40 12.79 -1.64 -8.53
N GLY A 41 12.44 -0.82 -9.52
CA GLY A 41 12.42 0.65 -9.36
C GLY A 41 11.41 1.11 -8.30
N ILE A 42 10.23 0.48 -8.26
CA ILE A 42 9.21 0.75 -7.25
C ILE A 42 9.69 0.31 -5.86
N VAL A 43 10.25 -0.89 -5.72
CA VAL A 43 10.81 -1.41 -4.46
C VAL A 43 11.93 -0.52 -3.96
N TRP A 44 12.83 -0.07 -4.84
CA TRP A 44 13.87 0.89 -4.50
C TRP A 44 13.26 2.16 -3.91
N LYS A 45 12.29 2.79 -4.61
CA LYS A 45 11.62 4.01 -4.14
C LYS A 45 10.99 3.81 -2.76
N LEU A 46 10.34 2.67 -2.53
CA LEU A 46 9.65 2.39 -1.27
C LEU A 46 10.63 2.15 -0.13
N ARG A 47 11.76 1.49 -0.40
CA ARG A 47 12.81 1.23 0.61
C ARG A 47 13.62 2.47 0.96
N THR A 48 13.84 3.39 0.03
CA THR A 48 14.66 4.61 0.28
C THR A 48 13.83 5.81 0.71
N GLY A 49 12.55 5.87 0.33
CA GLY A 49 11.71 7.03 0.59
C GLY A 49 12.05 8.26 -0.26
N SER A 50 13.01 8.15 -1.20
CA SER A 50 13.42 9.26 -2.06
C SER A 50 12.30 9.75 -2.97
N ALA A 51 12.44 10.97 -3.50
CA ALA A 51 11.49 11.49 -4.48
C ALA A 51 11.52 10.63 -5.76
N TRP A 52 10.39 10.53 -6.45
CA TRP A 52 10.30 9.73 -7.69
C TRP A 52 11.32 10.16 -8.75
N ARG A 53 11.63 11.46 -8.82
CA ARG A 53 12.61 12.01 -9.78
C ARG A 53 14.04 11.55 -9.51
N ASP A 54 14.33 11.09 -8.30
CA ASP A 54 15.66 10.64 -7.88
C ASP A 54 15.84 9.13 -8.05
N VAL A 55 14.83 8.43 -8.56
CA VAL A 55 14.94 6.99 -8.82
C VAL A 55 16.02 6.76 -9.88
N PRO A 56 16.99 5.84 -9.63
CA PRO A 56 18.08 5.62 -10.56
C PRO A 56 17.62 5.23 -11.97
N GLU A 57 18.24 5.84 -12.98
CA GLU A 57 17.88 5.69 -14.40
C GLU A 57 17.91 4.25 -14.90
N ARG A 58 18.69 3.37 -14.27
CA ARG A 58 18.71 1.92 -14.54
C ARG A 58 17.34 1.24 -14.41
N TYR A 59 16.40 1.84 -13.68
CA TYR A 59 15.02 1.35 -13.56
C TYR A 59 14.07 1.94 -14.61
N GLY A 60 14.58 2.79 -15.50
CA GLY A 60 13.82 3.52 -16.51
C GLY A 60 13.26 4.84 -15.98
N SER A 61 12.41 5.46 -16.80
CA SER A 61 11.80 6.76 -16.51
C SER A 61 10.92 6.71 -15.26
N TRP A 62 11.10 7.68 -14.36
CA TRP A 62 10.31 7.80 -13.14
C TRP A 62 8.80 7.95 -13.42
N GLN A 63 8.41 8.57 -14.54
CA GLN A 63 7.01 8.69 -14.95
C GLN A 63 6.38 7.32 -15.21
N THR A 64 7.12 6.42 -15.87
CA THR A 64 6.69 5.04 -16.12
C THR A 64 6.54 4.29 -14.80
N LEU A 65 7.52 4.41 -13.90
CA LEU A 65 7.48 3.78 -12.58
C LEU A 65 6.27 4.24 -11.77
N TYR A 66 6.07 5.56 -11.66
CA TYR A 66 4.94 6.13 -10.93
C TYR A 66 3.60 5.71 -11.54
N THR A 67 3.50 5.73 -12.87
CA THR A 67 2.29 5.35 -13.59
C THR A 67 1.96 3.86 -13.40
N ARG A 68 2.97 2.99 -13.35
CA ARG A 68 2.79 1.56 -13.02
C ARG A 68 2.42 1.35 -11.57
N PHE A 69 3.15 1.97 -10.65
CA PHE A 69 2.83 1.97 -9.23
C PHE A 69 1.37 2.37 -8.98
N ARG A 70 0.93 3.51 -9.52
CA ARG A 70 -0.43 4.00 -9.32
C ARG A 70 -1.47 3.03 -9.89
N ARG A 71 -1.27 2.49 -11.09
CA ARG A 71 -2.24 1.52 -11.66
C ARG A 71 -2.32 0.26 -10.82
N TRP A 72 -1.17 -0.31 -10.44
CA TRP A 72 -1.09 -1.55 -9.65
C TRP A 72 -1.61 -1.40 -8.22
N ALA A 73 -1.52 -0.19 -7.65
CA ALA A 73 -2.17 0.14 -6.40
C ALA A 73 -3.69 0.17 -6.54
N LEU A 74 -4.21 0.81 -7.60
CA LEU A 74 -5.65 0.96 -7.84
C LEU A 74 -6.34 -0.34 -8.27
N ASP A 75 -5.66 -1.20 -9.05
CA ASP A 75 -6.21 -2.47 -9.52
C ASP A 75 -5.99 -3.64 -8.54
N GLY A 76 -5.44 -3.34 -7.35
CA GLY A 76 -5.21 -4.32 -6.28
C GLY A 76 -4.08 -5.31 -6.53
N THR A 77 -3.23 -5.10 -7.55
CA THR A 77 -2.06 -5.96 -7.82
C THR A 77 -1.18 -6.10 -6.58
N PHE A 78 -0.85 -5.00 -5.90
CA PHE A 78 -0.04 -5.07 -4.67
C PHE A 78 -0.74 -5.82 -3.54
N SER A 79 -2.05 -5.70 -3.41
CA SER A 79 -2.82 -6.44 -2.40
C SER A 79 -2.79 -7.96 -2.67
N ARG A 80 -2.85 -8.38 -3.93
CA ARG A 80 -2.70 -9.80 -4.31
C ARG A 80 -1.29 -10.31 -4.02
N MET A 81 -0.27 -9.52 -4.36
CA MET A 81 1.13 -9.84 -4.04
C MET A 81 1.36 -10.02 -2.54
N LEU A 82 0.89 -9.07 -1.73
CA LEU A 82 1.02 -9.14 -0.27
C LEU A 82 0.35 -10.40 0.28
N ARG A 83 -0.89 -10.69 -0.15
CA ARG A 83 -1.64 -11.86 0.30
C ARG A 83 -0.93 -13.17 -0.07
N ALA A 84 -0.37 -13.26 -1.27
CA ALA A 84 0.35 -14.44 -1.71
C ALA A 84 1.62 -14.68 -0.86
N ILE A 85 2.40 -13.63 -0.61
CA ILE A 85 3.60 -13.72 0.24
C ILE A 85 3.20 -14.08 1.68
N GLN A 86 2.14 -13.47 2.22
CA GLN A 86 1.64 -13.78 3.55
C GLN A 86 1.21 -15.24 3.66
N ALA A 87 0.49 -15.78 2.68
CA ALA A 87 0.09 -17.19 2.68
C ALA A 87 1.29 -18.15 2.62
N GLU A 88 2.30 -17.85 1.79
CA GLU A 88 3.53 -18.65 1.72
C GLU A 88 4.28 -18.64 3.07
N LYS A 89 4.40 -17.47 3.68
CA LYS A 89 5.13 -17.30 4.93
C LYS A 89 4.38 -17.80 6.15
N ASP A 90 3.06 -17.72 6.15
CA ASP A 90 2.20 -18.36 7.16
C ASP A 90 2.35 -19.88 7.10
N ALA A 91 2.29 -20.48 5.91
CA ALA A 91 2.50 -21.92 5.73
C ALA A 91 3.89 -22.41 6.16
N ALA A 92 4.91 -21.54 6.04
CA ALA A 92 6.27 -21.80 6.53
C ALA A 92 6.44 -21.58 8.04
N GLY A 93 5.45 -21.02 8.74
CA GLY A 93 5.56 -20.61 10.15
C GLY A 93 6.42 -19.36 10.37
N ASP A 94 6.73 -18.61 9.30
CA ASP A 94 7.56 -17.39 9.33
C ASP A 94 6.76 -16.14 9.76
N ILE A 95 5.42 -16.22 9.80
CA ILE A 95 4.55 -15.12 10.24
C ILE A 95 3.84 -15.51 11.53
N GLN A 96 4.17 -14.78 12.58
CA GLN A 96 3.31 -14.62 13.74
C GLN A 96 2.32 -13.49 13.40
N TRP A 97 1.01 -13.78 13.31
CA TRP A 97 -0.06 -12.81 13.02
C TRP A 97 -0.28 -11.80 14.16
N LEU A 98 0.80 -11.28 14.73
CA LEU A 98 0.80 -10.21 15.70
C LEU A 98 0.50 -8.90 14.98
N VAL A 99 -0.47 -8.16 15.52
CA VAL A 99 -0.82 -6.83 15.02
C VAL A 99 0.25 -5.85 15.49
N SER A 100 1.03 -5.30 14.55
CA SER A 100 1.91 -4.16 14.81
C SER A 100 1.10 -2.88 14.66
N VAL A 101 0.91 -2.15 15.76
CA VAL A 101 0.28 -0.82 15.74
C VAL A 101 1.37 0.24 15.71
N ASP A 102 1.55 0.93 14.59
CA ASP A 102 2.34 2.14 14.51
C ASP A 102 1.43 3.37 14.70
N SER A 103 1.89 4.35 15.48
CA SER A 103 1.22 5.64 15.60
C SER A 103 2.19 6.75 15.26
N THR A 104 1.73 7.72 14.47
CA THR A 104 2.47 8.96 14.18
C THR A 104 1.72 10.14 14.76
N ILE A 105 2.41 10.93 15.58
CA ILE A 105 1.89 12.18 16.14
C ILE A 105 2.51 13.34 15.37
N VAL A 106 1.69 14.12 14.66
CA VAL A 106 2.11 15.38 14.05
C VAL A 106 1.49 16.53 14.83
N ARG A 107 2.34 17.42 15.35
CA ARG A 107 1.87 18.63 16.04
C ARG A 107 1.21 19.54 15.02
N ALA A 108 -0.05 19.89 15.25
CA ALA A 108 -0.73 20.89 14.42
C ALA A 108 -0.08 22.27 14.60
N HIS A 109 -0.11 23.09 13.54
CA HIS A 109 0.32 24.49 13.64
C HIS A 109 -0.53 25.22 14.69
N GLN A 110 0.02 26.21 15.40
CA GLN A 110 -0.72 26.98 16.41
C GLN A 110 -1.97 27.72 15.87
N HIS A 111 -2.07 27.84 14.54
CA HIS A 111 -3.22 28.45 13.83
C HIS A 111 -4.10 27.40 13.11
N ALA A 112 -3.89 26.11 13.35
CA ALA A 112 -4.69 25.03 12.76
C ALA A 112 -6.05 24.81 13.46
N ALA A 113 -6.36 25.58 14.52
CA ALA A 113 -7.70 25.65 15.07
C ALA A 113 -8.63 26.28 14.01
N GLY A 114 -9.44 25.44 13.36
CA GLY A 114 -10.37 25.86 12.32
C GLY A 114 -11.34 26.95 12.78
N GLY A 115 -11.75 27.78 11.82
CA GLY A 115 -12.72 28.87 12.01
C GLY A 115 -14.10 28.42 12.49
N LYS A 116 -14.87 29.40 12.99
CA LYS A 116 -16.17 29.27 13.64
C LYS A 116 -17.10 28.30 12.89
N ARG A 117 -17.31 27.10 13.44
CA ARG A 117 -18.37 26.19 12.95
C ARG A 117 -19.72 26.87 13.17
N GLY A 118 -20.50 27.04 12.11
CA GLY A 118 -21.91 27.45 12.24
C GLY A 118 -22.63 26.47 13.15
N ARG A 119 -23.47 26.98 14.06
CA ARG A 119 -24.28 26.14 14.97
C ARG A 119 -25.09 25.15 14.14
N SER A 120 -24.71 23.87 14.16
CA SER A 120 -25.64 22.80 13.82
C SER A 120 -26.67 22.76 14.94
N THR A 121 -27.90 23.16 14.66
CA THR A 121 -29.07 22.92 15.50
C THR A 121 -29.25 21.41 15.65
N GLY A 122 -28.63 20.84 16.67
CA GLY A 122 -28.86 19.46 17.07
C GLY A 122 -30.27 19.35 17.64
N THR A 123 -31.18 18.74 16.89
CA THR A 123 -32.45 18.25 17.44
C THR A 123 -32.12 17.22 18.50
N LYS A 124 -32.31 17.57 19.78
CA LYS A 124 -32.25 16.61 20.88
C LYS A 124 -33.39 15.61 20.71
N ARG A 125 -33.08 14.38 20.32
CA ARG A 125 -34.03 13.28 20.39
C ARG A 125 -34.15 12.88 21.86
N VAL A 126 -35.26 13.23 22.49
CA VAL A 126 -35.60 12.74 23.83
C VAL A 126 -35.93 11.25 23.70
N VAL A 127 -35.16 10.41 24.37
CA VAL A 127 -35.50 8.99 24.55
C VAL A 127 -36.18 8.90 25.91
N THR A 128 -37.49 8.66 25.90
CA THR A 128 -38.25 8.28 27.10
C THR A 128 -37.92 6.82 27.46
N PRO A 129 -37.57 6.51 28.71
CA PRO A 129 -37.45 5.12 29.14
C PRO A 129 -38.84 4.46 29.15
N SER A 130 -38.90 3.22 28.66
CA SER A 130 -40.05 2.32 28.84
C SER A 130 -40.16 1.96 30.32
N ALA A 131 -41.37 2.00 30.88
CA ALA A 131 -41.64 1.49 32.22
C ALA A 131 -41.47 -0.03 32.26
N ASP A 132 -40.87 -0.54 33.34
CA ASP A 132 -40.83 -1.97 33.64
C ASP A 132 -42.18 -2.44 34.22
N PRO A 133 -42.60 -3.70 34.00
CA PRO A 133 -43.87 -4.19 34.50
C PRO A 133 -43.82 -4.44 36.02
N GLU A 134 -44.86 -3.96 36.73
CA GLU A 134 -45.13 -4.28 38.13
C GLU A 134 -45.30 -5.79 38.33
N ALA A 135 -44.71 -6.30 39.41
CA ALA A 135 -44.85 -7.69 39.86
C ALA A 135 -45.88 -7.76 41.00
N ASP A 136 -46.82 -8.70 40.88
CA ASP A 136 -47.68 -9.21 41.98
C ASP A 136 -46.92 -10.27 42.80
#